data_AF-A0A6V7J7S4-F1
#
_entry.id   AF-A0A6V7J7S4-F1
#
_cell.length_a   1.000
_cell.length_b   1.000
_cell.length_c   1.000
_cell.angle_alpha   90.00
_cell.angle_beta   90.00
_cell.angle_gamma   90.00
#
_symmetry.space_group_name_H-M   'P 1'
#
loop_
_entity.id
_entity.type
_entity.pdbx_description
1 polymer ?
#
loop_
_entity_poly.entity_id
_entity_poly.type
_entity_poly.pdbx_seq_one_letter_code
_entity_poly.pdbx_strand_id
1 'polypeptide(L)'
;VKSIRNLNGHSIAPYRIHAGKTVPIVRGGEATRMEENEFYAIETFGSTGRGVVHDDHDCSHYMKSFDAGFVPLRLQSSKSLLNTINKNF
;
A
#
# COMPACT_ATOMS: atom_id res chain seq x y z
N VAL A 1 -16.06 1.35 20.13
CA VAL A 1 -15.38 1.31 18.81
C VAL A 1 -13.95 0.83 19.03
N LYS A 2 -13.44 -0.08 18.20
CA LYS A 2 -12.08 -0.62 18.26
C LYS A 2 -11.31 -0.19 17.01
N SER A 3 -10.03 0.18 17.16
CA SER A 3 -9.14 0.36 16.01
C SER A 3 -8.96 -0.97 15.26
N ILE A 4 -8.91 -0.93 13.93
CA ILE A 4 -8.55 -2.09 13.11
C ILE A 4 -7.02 -2.26 13.16
N ARG A 5 -6.54 -3.25 13.92
CA ARG A 5 -5.12 -3.33 14.31
C ARG A 5 -4.14 -3.72 13.20
N ASN A 6 -4.64 -4.21 12.07
CA ASN A 6 -3.84 -4.57 10.89
C ASN A 6 -4.09 -3.63 9.69
N LEU A 7 -4.65 -2.45 9.95
CA LEU A 7 -4.62 -1.32 9.03
C LEU A 7 -3.84 -0.18 9.66
N ASN A 8 -3.17 0.61 8.81
CA ASN A 8 -2.18 1.59 9.21
C ASN A 8 -2.22 2.76 8.23
N GLY A 9 -1.80 3.94 8.69
CA GLY A 9 -1.32 4.96 7.76
C GLY A 9 0.08 4.61 7.25
N HIS A 10 0.65 5.45 6.39
CA HIS A 10 1.93 5.16 5.76
C HIS A 10 2.65 6.40 5.21
N SER A 11 3.96 6.30 4.97
CA SER A 11 4.69 7.32 4.23
C SER A 11 4.36 7.27 2.73
N ILE A 12 4.51 8.41 2.06
CA ILE A 12 4.25 8.62 0.63
C ILE A 12 5.52 9.18 -0.02
N ALA A 13 5.81 8.71 -1.23
CA ALA A 13 6.87 9.26 -2.08
C ALA A 13 6.35 9.44 -3.52
N PRO A 14 7.04 10.19 -4.40
CA PRO A 14 6.61 10.36 -5.79
C PRO A 14 6.36 9.01 -6.48
N TYR A 15 5.15 8.85 -7.02
CA TYR A 15 4.67 7.61 -7.69
C TYR A 15 4.73 6.34 -6.83
N ARG A 16 4.85 6.46 -5.50
CA ARG A 16 4.88 5.35 -4.55
C ARG A 16 3.96 5.65 -3.38
N ILE A 17 2.73 5.13 -3.44
CA ILE A 17 1.72 5.40 -2.41
C ILE A 17 2.19 4.90 -1.03
N HIS A 18 2.78 3.70 -0.94
CA HIS A 18 3.40 3.18 0.28
C HIS A 18 4.94 3.23 0.20
N ALA A 19 5.54 4.26 0.78
CA ALA A 19 6.98 4.53 0.72
C ALA A 19 7.83 3.79 1.80
N GLY A 20 7.20 2.94 2.60
CA GLY A 20 7.90 1.95 3.44
C GLY A 20 7.71 2.14 4.95
N LYS A 21 7.49 3.37 5.44
CA LYS A 21 7.14 3.58 6.86
C LYS A 21 5.64 3.38 7.05
N THR A 22 5.23 2.73 8.12
CA THR A 22 3.83 2.55 8.52
C THR A 22 3.52 3.35 9.78
N VAL A 23 2.29 3.84 9.90
CA VAL A 23 1.80 4.60 11.05
C VAL A 23 0.75 3.74 11.78
N PRO A 24 1.12 3.08 12.89
CA PRO A 24 0.20 2.21 13.62
C PRO A 24 -0.88 3.00 14.36
N ILE A 25 -2.09 2.45 14.36
CA ILE A 25 -3.26 3.01 15.08
C ILE A 25 -3.59 2.25 16.37
N VAL A 26 -2.62 1.46 16.85
CA VAL A 26 -2.63 0.72 18.11
C VAL A 26 -1.23 0.79 18.75
N ARG A 27 -1.17 0.60 20.07
CA ARG A 27 0.12 0.54 20.81
C ARG A 27 0.97 -0.67 20.40
N GLY A 28 2.29 -0.56 20.56
CA GLY A 28 3.24 -1.67 20.37
C GLY A 28 3.89 -1.75 18.99
N GLY A 29 3.77 -0.70 18.17
CA GLY A 29 4.50 -0.59 16.90
C GLY A 29 5.98 -0.25 17.09
N GLU A 30 6.67 -0.06 15.96
CA GLU A 30 8.07 0.33 15.93
C GLU A 30 8.31 1.70 16.55
N ALA A 31 9.53 1.92 17.07
CA ALA A 31 9.97 3.21 17.61
C ALA A 31 10.61 4.13 16.54
N THR A 32 10.42 3.81 15.26
CA THR A 32 10.88 4.60 14.12
C THR A 32 10.31 6.01 14.18
N ARG A 33 11.17 7.01 13.97
CA ARG A 33 10.75 8.42 13.99
C ARG A 33 10.37 8.90 12.59
N MET A 34 9.41 9.81 12.55
CA MET A 34 9.17 10.63 11.36
C MET A 34 10.37 11.56 11.16
N GLU A 35 10.74 11.76 9.91
CA GLU A 35 11.84 12.63 9.50
C GLU A 35 11.30 13.88 8.81
N GLU A 36 12.09 14.96 8.84
CA GLU A 36 11.74 16.20 8.15
C GLU A 36 11.53 15.95 6.66
N ASN A 37 10.52 16.60 6.07
CA ASN A 37 10.16 16.49 4.65
C ASN A 37 9.56 15.15 4.21
N GLU A 38 9.27 14.22 5.12
CA GLU A 38 8.46 13.05 4.80
C GLU A 38 6.97 13.41 4.66
N PHE A 39 6.31 12.78 3.69
CA PHE A 39 4.87 12.90 3.49
C PHE A 39 4.18 11.65 4.02
N TYR A 40 3.02 11.84 4.66
CA TYR A 40 2.29 10.74 5.29
C TYR A 40 0.79 10.79 4.96
N ALA A 41 0.23 9.63 4.67
CA ALA A 41 -1.20 9.37 4.87
C ALA A 41 -1.42 9.05 6.36
N ILE A 42 -2.14 9.93 7.06
CA ILE A 42 -2.58 9.68 8.43
C ILE A 42 -4.06 9.29 8.38
N GLU A 43 -4.31 8.00 8.50
CA GLU A 43 -5.64 7.40 8.38
C GLU A 43 -5.91 6.46 9.56
N THR A 44 -7.16 6.47 10.04
CA THR A 44 -7.59 5.65 11.16
C THR A 44 -8.89 4.94 10.82
N PHE A 45 -9.04 3.73 11.34
CA PHE A 45 -10.17 2.88 11.03
C PHE A 45 -10.81 2.38 12.31
N GLY A 46 -12.04 2.82 12.57
CA GLY A 46 -12.86 2.37 13.69
C GLY A 46 -13.82 1.26 13.27
N SER A 47 -13.95 0.23 14.11
CA SER A 47 -14.86 -0.90 13.88
C SER A 47 -15.67 -1.23 15.14
N THR A 48 -16.88 -1.73 14.94
CA THR A 48 -17.70 -2.37 16.00
C THR A 48 -17.43 -3.88 16.11
N GLY A 49 -16.69 -4.47 15.16
CA GLY A 49 -16.40 -5.90 15.09
C GLY A 49 -15.15 -6.33 15.87
N ARG A 50 -14.37 -7.25 15.27
CA ARG A 50 -13.15 -7.80 15.88
C ARG A 50 -11.92 -6.87 15.81
N GLY A 51 -12.01 -5.77 15.07
CA GLY A 51 -10.90 -4.84 14.84
C GLY A 51 -9.76 -5.47 14.03
N VAL A 52 -10.09 -6.31 13.04
CA VAL A 52 -9.15 -6.94 12.09
C VAL A 52 -9.85 -7.07 10.74
N VAL A 53 -9.17 -6.73 9.66
CA VAL A 53 -9.59 -7.04 8.29
C VAL A 53 -8.97 -8.35 7.81
N HIS A 54 -9.63 -8.98 6.86
CA HIS A 54 -9.15 -10.09 6.06
C HIS A 54 -9.58 -9.83 4.62
N ASP A 55 -8.89 -10.42 3.66
CA ASP A 55 -9.29 -10.32 2.27
C ASP A 55 -10.65 -10.99 2.06
N ASP A 56 -11.53 -10.32 1.33
CA ASP A 56 -12.87 -10.79 1.00
C ASP A 56 -13.32 -10.15 -0.34
N HIS A 57 -14.31 -10.77 -0.99
CA HIS A 57 -14.84 -10.39 -2.31
C HIS A 57 -13.81 -10.36 -3.47
N ASP A 58 -14.23 -9.85 -4.63
CA ASP A 58 -13.43 -9.81 -5.85
C ASP A 58 -12.39 -8.66 -5.84
N CYS A 59 -11.20 -8.94 -6.38
CA CYS A 59 -10.10 -7.97 -6.44
C CYS A 59 -10.26 -6.98 -7.61
N SER A 60 -10.32 -5.70 -7.27
CA SER A 60 -10.40 -4.57 -8.23
C SER A 60 -9.15 -3.68 -8.24
N HIS A 61 -8.29 -3.76 -7.22
CA HIS A 61 -7.16 -2.86 -7.04
C HIS A 61 -5.84 -3.60 -7.34
N TYR A 62 -5.07 -3.03 -8.28
CA TYR A 62 -3.78 -3.56 -8.70
C TYR A 62 -2.76 -2.43 -8.69
N MET A 63 -1.51 -2.74 -8.38
CA MET A 63 -0.41 -1.79 -8.45
C MET A 63 0.85 -2.52 -8.91
N LYS A 64 1.64 -1.86 -9.76
CA LYS A 64 2.95 -2.36 -10.13
C LYS A 64 3.86 -2.32 -8.91
N SER A 65 4.60 -3.40 -8.65
CA SER A 65 5.63 -3.38 -7.61
C SER A 65 6.68 -2.33 -7.98
N PHE A 66 6.86 -1.34 -7.11
CA PHE A 66 7.71 -0.17 -7.38
C PHE A 66 9.17 -0.55 -7.61
N ASP A 67 9.66 -1.53 -6.85
CA ASP A 67 11.06 -1.98 -6.90
C ASP A 67 11.30 -3.04 -8.02
N ALA A 68 10.27 -3.36 -8.82
CA ALA A 68 10.40 -4.30 -9.93
C ALA A 68 11.10 -3.65 -11.14
N GLY A 69 12.21 -4.26 -11.56
CA GLY A 69 12.95 -3.89 -12.77
C GLY A 69 12.27 -4.32 -14.07
N PHE A 70 12.99 -4.19 -15.18
CA PHE A 70 12.54 -4.67 -16.49
C PHE A 70 12.43 -6.20 -16.52
N VAL A 71 11.32 -6.72 -17.03
CA VAL A 71 11.08 -8.16 -17.20
C VAL A 71 10.76 -8.45 -18.66
N PRO A 72 11.58 -9.26 -19.37
CA PRO A 72 11.32 -9.64 -20.75
C PRO A 72 10.19 -10.68 -20.82
N LEU A 73 8.95 -10.21 -20.94
CA LEU A 73 7.81 -11.10 -21.17
C LEU A 73 7.89 -11.70 -22.57
N ARG A 74 7.36 -12.92 -22.77
CA ARG A 74 7.27 -13.56 -24.10
C ARG A 74 5.85 -13.50 -24.66
N LEU A 75 4.85 -13.75 -23.81
CA LEU A 75 3.44 -13.76 -24.18
C LEU A 75 2.96 -12.37 -24.59
N GLN A 76 2.37 -12.27 -25.79
CA GLN A 76 1.99 -10.98 -26.39
C GLN A 76 0.91 -10.25 -25.58
N SER A 77 -0.08 -10.96 -25.05
CA SER A 77 -1.13 -10.36 -24.21
C SER A 77 -0.56 -9.76 -22.92
N SER A 78 0.33 -10.49 -22.22
CA SER A 78 1.00 -9.97 -21.03
C SER A 78 1.88 -8.75 -21.32
N LYS A 79 2.62 -8.76 -22.44
CA LYS A 79 3.39 -7.58 -22.90
C LYS A 79 2.48 -6.38 -23.11
N SER A 80 1.38 -6.58 -23.84
CA SER A 80 0.43 -5.50 -24.14
C SER A 80 -0.15 -4.90 -22.86
N LEU A 81 -0.56 -5.75 -21.91
CA LEU A 81 -1.08 -5.28 -20.63
C LEU A 81 -0.03 -4.53 -19.82
N LEU A 82 1.19 -5.08 -19.67
CA LEU A 82 2.27 -4.42 -18.93
C LEU A 82 2.65 -3.08 -19.57
N ASN A 83 2.65 -2.99 -20.90
CA ASN A 83 2.88 -1.73 -21.61
C ASN A 83 1.78 -0.70 -21.33
N THR A 84 0.51 -1.12 -21.31
CA THR A 84 -0.59 -0.25 -20.90
C THR A 84 -0.42 0.21 -19.46
N ILE A 85 -0.05 -0.69 -18.55
CA ILE A 85 0.19 -0.34 -17.14
C ILE A 85 1.30 0.73 -17.06
N ASN A 86 2.48 0.46 -17.60
CA ASN A 86 3.63 1.38 -17.55
C ASN A 86 3.39 2.74 -18.21
N LYS A 87 2.48 2.82 -19.19
CA LYS A 87 2.19 4.06 -19.92
C LYS A 87 1.20 4.95 -19.19
N ASN A 88 0.26 4.36 -18.43
CA ASN A 88 -0.89 5.08 -17.90
C ASN A 88 -0.89 5.19 -16.36
N PHE A 89 -0.12 4.36 -15.66
CA PHE A 89 -0.03 4.30 -14.21
C PHE A 89 1.44 4.25 -13.78
#